data_AF-A0A4P7H8L6-F1
#
_entry.id   AF-A0A4P7H8L6-F1
#
_cell.length_a   1.000
_cell.length_b   1.000
_cell.length_c   1.000
_cell.angle_alpha   90.00
_cell.angle_beta   90.00
_cell.angle_gamma   90.00
#
_symmetry.space_group_name_H-M   'P 1'
#
loop_
_entity.id
_entity.type
_entity.pdbx_description
1 polymer ?
#
loop_
_entity_poly.entity_id
_entity_poly.type
_entity_poly.pdbx_seq_one_letter_code
_entity_poly.pdbx_strand_id
1 'polypeptide(L)'
;MASYRVDTDQILALVAKARLIGQQIEQRIADVEHEVADLHIEWQGSAAEAHRAKHDTWQREMQDMKSALADLETAARAARARYLANVEHNKGMWP
;
A
#
# COMPACT_ATOMS: atom_id res chain seq x y z
N MET A 1 20.19 27.26 5.75
CA MET A 1 19.45 26.47 4.73
C MET A 1 19.25 25.09 5.31
N ALA A 2 18.02 24.68 5.61
CA ALA A 2 17.74 23.33 6.09
C ALA A 2 17.97 22.35 4.95
N SER A 3 18.87 21.37 5.11
CA SER A 3 19.11 20.35 4.09
C SER A 3 17.85 19.49 3.96
N TYR A 4 17.21 19.49 2.79
CA TYR A 4 16.12 18.58 2.49
C TYR A 4 16.67 17.16 2.45
N ARG A 5 16.51 16.41 3.55
CA ARG A 5 16.93 15.01 3.65
C ARG A 5 15.68 14.15 3.49
N VAL A 6 15.54 13.51 2.34
CA VAL A 6 14.53 12.46 2.15
C VAL A 6 14.92 11.29 3.04
N ASP A 7 14.10 11.01 4.07
CA ASP A 7 14.25 9.83 4.89
C ASP A 7 13.63 8.63 4.16
N THR A 8 14.47 7.92 3.42
CA THR A 8 14.06 6.72 2.68
C THR A 8 13.54 5.61 3.59
N ASP A 9 13.98 5.57 4.86
CA ASP A 9 13.49 4.55 5.80
C ASP A 9 12.07 4.87 6.27
N GLN A 10 11.77 6.15 6.51
CA GLN A 10 10.40 6.58 6.79
C GLN A 10 9.44 6.30 5.62
N ILE A 11 9.89 6.50 4.37
CA ILE A 11 9.06 6.18 3.19
C ILE A 11 8.77 4.68 3.14
N LEU A 12 9.78 3.82 3.36
CA LEU A 12 9.59 2.37 3.37
C LEU A 12 8.66 1.93 4.51
N ALA A 13 8.78 2.53 5.69
CA ALA A 13 7.89 2.26 6.82
C ALA A 13 6.43 2.67 6.52
N LEU A 14 6.24 3.83 5.88
CA LEU A 14 4.91 4.29 5.46
C LEU A 14 4.29 3.35 4.44
N VAL A 15 5.06 2.90 3.43
CA VAL A 15 4.62 1.92 2.43
C VAL A 15 4.18 0.60 3.10
N ALA A 16 4.98 0.09 4.03
CA ALA A 16 4.65 -1.13 4.76
C ALA A 16 3.34 -0.99 5.56
N LYS A 17 3.16 0.15 6.25
CA LYS A 17 1.93 0.43 7.00
C LYS A 17 0.72 0.54 6.10
N ALA A 18 0.84 1.21 4.94
CA ALA A 18 -0.25 1.34 3.99
C ALA A 18 -0.69 -0.03 3.42
N ARG A 19 0.27 -0.92 3.12
CA ARG A 19 -0.05 -2.30 2.70
C ARG A 19 -0.81 -3.08 3.77
N LEU A 20 -0.38 -2.98 5.04
CA LEU A 20 -1.06 -3.64 6.15
C LEU A 20 -2.51 -3.17 6.30
N ILE A 21 -2.74 -1.86 6.24
CA ILE A 21 -4.08 -1.28 6.30
C ILE A 21 -4.93 -1.79 5.14
N GLY A 22 -4.38 -1.81 3.92
CA GLY A 22 -5.06 -2.35 2.75
C GLY A 22 -5.53 -3.80 2.94
N GLN A 23 -4.63 -4.66 3.42
CA GLN A 23 -4.95 -6.07 3.72
C GLN A 23 -6.03 -6.21 4.79
N GLN A 24 -5.99 -5.39 5.85
CA GLN A 24 -6.99 -5.43 6.91
C GLN A 24 -8.38 -5.01 6.42
N ILE A 25 -8.46 -4.05 5.51
CA ILE A 25 -9.74 -3.64 4.93
C ILE A 25 -10.27 -4.73 4.00
N GLU A 26 -9.42 -5.31 3.14
CA GLU A 26 -9.80 -6.43 2.28
C GLU A 26 -10.35 -7.61 3.09
N GLN A 27 -9.70 -7.98 4.19
CA GLN A 27 -10.17 -9.04 5.08
C GLN A 27 -11.54 -8.72 5.65
N ARG A 28 -11.76 -7.50 6.18
CA ARG A 28 -13.04 -7.12 6.78
C ARG A 28 -14.19 -7.13 5.79
N ILE A 29 -13.94 -6.75 4.54
CA ILE A 29 -14.96 -6.80 3.49
C ILE A 29 -15.31 -8.26 3.19
N ALA A 30 -14.32 -9.14 3.07
CA ALA A 30 -14.55 -10.57 2.86
C ALA A 30 -15.31 -11.21 4.04
N ASP A 31 -15.00 -10.82 5.28
CA ASP A 31 -15.70 -11.31 6.47
C ASP A 31 -17.20 -10.95 6.43
N VAL A 32 -17.52 -9.69 6.08
CA VAL A 32 -18.92 -9.24 5.94
C VAL A 32 -19.65 -10.01 4.82
N GLU A 33 -18.98 -10.25 3.69
CA GLU A 33 -19.56 -11.02 2.59
C GLU A 33 -19.83 -12.47 2.98
N HIS A 34 -18.94 -13.07 3.76
CA HIS A 34 -19.12 -14.40 4.29
C HIS A 34 -20.30 -14.49 5.27
N GLU A 35 -20.38 -13.57 6.24
CA GLU A 35 -21.49 -13.50 7.19
C GLU A 35 -22.84 -13.35 6.48
N VAL A 36 -22.90 -12.53 5.43
CA VAL A 36 -24.13 -12.37 4.64
C VAL A 36 -24.50 -13.66 3.89
N ALA A 37 -23.52 -14.38 3.34
CA ALA A 37 -23.76 -15.65 2.66
C ALA A 37 -24.25 -16.75 3.62
N ASP A 38 -23.68 -16.79 4.83
CA ASP A 38 -24.00 -17.76 5.87
C ASP A 38 -25.41 -17.60 6.43
N LEU A 39 -25.97 -16.38 6.38
CA LEU A 39 -27.36 -16.13 6.79
C LEU A 39 -28.38 -16.83 5.88
N HIS A 40 -27.98 -17.36 4.72
CA HIS A 40 -28.85 -18.01 3.72
C HIS A 40 -30.06 -17.15 3.29
N ILE A 41 -29.96 -15.84 3.50
CA ILE A 41 -30.94 -14.87 3.01
C ILE A 41 -30.47 -14.50 1.61
N GLU A 42 -31.34 -14.62 0.62
CA GLU A 42 -31.06 -14.04 -0.69
C GLU A 42 -31.02 -12.52 -0.55
N TRP A 43 -29.81 -11.97 -0.37
CA TRP A 43 -29.60 -10.53 -0.30
C TRP A 43 -29.74 -9.93 -1.69
N GLN A 44 -30.98 -9.57 -2.02
CA GLN A 44 -31.38 -8.98 -3.29
C GLN A 44 -31.87 -7.54 -3.10
N GLY A 45 -31.94 -6.79 -4.19
CA GLY A 45 -32.41 -5.41 -4.22
C GLY A 45 -31.29 -4.37 -4.24
N SER A 46 -31.70 -3.10 -4.18
CA SER A 46 -30.81 -1.93 -4.40
C SER A 46 -29.63 -1.85 -3.44
N ALA A 47 -29.78 -2.34 -2.20
CA ALA A 47 -28.69 -2.38 -1.22
C ALA A 47 -27.59 -3.39 -1.61
N ALA A 48 -27.97 -4.57 -2.11
CA ALA A 48 -27.02 -5.59 -2.55
C ALA A 48 -26.27 -5.15 -3.83
N GLU A 49 -26.97 -4.50 -4.75
CA GLU A 49 -26.37 -3.90 -5.95
C GLU A 49 -25.40 -2.78 -5.60
N ALA A 50 -25.77 -1.89 -4.68
CA ALA A 50 -24.89 -0.82 -4.20
C ALA A 50 -23.65 -1.39 -3.51
N HIS A 51 -23.79 -2.45 -2.71
CA HIS A 51 -22.65 -3.12 -2.08
C HIS A 51 -21.68 -3.69 -3.13
N ARG A 52 -22.18 -4.48 -4.09
CA ARG A 52 -21.36 -5.04 -5.18
C ARG A 52 -20.63 -3.95 -5.97
N ALA A 53 -21.33 -2.87 -6.33
CA ALA A 53 -20.72 -1.77 -7.06
C ALA A 53 -19.61 -1.06 -6.26
N LYS A 54 -19.80 -0.91 -4.93
CA LYS A 54 -18.77 -0.36 -4.03
C LYS A 54 -17.60 -1.32 -3.82
N HIS A 55 -17.88 -2.62 -3.71
CA HIS A 55 -16.84 -3.66 -3.65
C HIS A 55 -15.98 -3.64 -4.92
N ASP A 56 -16.58 -3.64 -6.10
CA ASP A 56 -15.85 -3.61 -7.37
C ASP A 56 -15.01 -2.34 -7.52
N THR A 57 -15.55 -1.20 -7.09
CA THR A 57 -14.83 0.07 -7.08
C THR A 57 -13.65 0.01 -6.11
N TRP A 58 -13.88 -0.48 -4.90
CA TRP A 58 -12.85 -0.67 -3.90
C TRP A 58 -11.73 -1.59 -4.42
N GLN A 59 -12.05 -2.73 -5.04
CA GLN A 59 -11.03 -3.63 -5.60
C GLN A 59 -10.15 -2.94 -6.64
N ARG A 60 -10.75 -2.13 -7.53
CA ARG A 60 -9.99 -1.36 -8.53
C ARG A 60 -9.07 -0.32 -7.88
N GLU A 61 -9.62 0.51 -7.00
CA GLU A 61 -8.87 1.57 -6.32
C GLU A 61 -7.75 0.99 -5.43
N MET A 62 -7.98 -0.17 -4.82
CA MET A 62 -6.98 -0.91 -4.06
C MET A 62 -5.83 -1.41 -4.92
N GLN A 63 -6.09 -1.86 -6.15
CA GLN A 63 -5.03 -2.24 -7.08
C GLN A 63 -4.20 -1.04 -7.52
N ASP A 64 -4.85 0.10 -7.77
CA ASP A 64 -4.14 1.34 -8.09
C ASP A 64 -3.25 1.79 -6.92
N MET A 65 -3.77 1.73 -5.69
CA MET A 65 -2.99 2.02 -4.49
C MET A 65 -1.82 1.03 -4.32
N LYS A 66 -2.04 -0.27 -4.49
CA LYS A 66 -0.98 -1.30 -4.40
C LYS A 66 0.14 -1.04 -5.40
N SER A 67 -0.22 -0.64 -6.63
CA SER A 67 0.73 -0.30 -7.70
C SER A 67 1.55 0.95 -7.33
N ALA A 68 0.88 2.04 -6.93
CA ALA A 68 1.56 3.27 -6.53
C ALA A 68 2.50 3.06 -5.32
N LEU A 69 2.12 2.22 -4.36
CA LEU A 69 2.97 1.86 -3.22
C LEU A 69 4.20 1.03 -3.65
N ALA A 70 4.07 0.16 -4.65
CA ALA A 70 5.20 -0.59 -5.20
C ALA A 70 6.19 0.32 -5.94
N ASP A 71 5.68 1.30 -6.70
CA ASP A 71 6.51 2.30 -7.36
C ASP A 71 7.26 3.16 -6.35
N LEU A 72 6.57 3.61 -5.30
CA LEU A 72 7.16 4.39 -4.21
C LEU A 72 8.26 3.60 -3.47
N GLU A 73 8.03 2.31 -3.20
CA GLU A 73 9.03 1.44 -2.59
C GLU A 73 10.28 1.32 -3.47
N THR A 74 10.08 1.10 -4.77
CA THR A 74 11.16 0.95 -5.74
C THR A 74 12.01 2.22 -5.80
N ALA A 75 11.36 3.39 -5.86
CA ALA A 75 12.02 4.68 -5.85
C ALA A 75 12.81 4.92 -4.55
N ALA A 76 12.23 4.60 -3.39
CA ALA A 76 12.88 4.75 -2.09
C ALA A 76 14.11 3.84 -1.96
N ARG A 77 14.02 2.58 -2.40
CA ARG A 77 15.14 1.63 -2.41
C ARG A 77 16.27 2.11 -3.34
N ALA A 78 15.93 2.60 -4.53
CA ALA A 78 16.91 3.15 -5.47
C ALA A 78 17.63 4.38 -4.91
N ALA A 79 16.89 5.30 -4.26
CA ALA A 79 17.47 6.46 -3.60
C ALA A 79 18.41 6.07 -2.46
N ARG A 80 18.02 5.10 -1.62
CA ARG A 80 18.85 4.57 -0.53
C ARG A 80 20.15 3.96 -1.07
N ALA A 81 20.06 3.12 -2.10
CA ALA A 81 21.23 2.47 -2.70
C ALA A 81 22.23 3.49 -3.27
N ARG A 82 21.74 4.51 -4.00
CA ARG A 82 22.58 5.61 -4.52
C ARG A 82 23.25 6.40 -3.39
N TYR A 83 22.52 6.68 -2.31
CA TYR A 83 23.09 7.38 -1.16
C TYR A 83 24.21 6.59 -0.50
N LEU A 84 23.99 5.29 -0.24
CA LEU A 84 25.00 4.40 0.35
C LEU A 84 26.24 4.26 -0.54
N ALA A 85 26.05 4.05 -1.85
CA ALA A 85 27.15 3.95 -2.80
C ALA A 85 28.04 5.21 -2.82
N ASN A 86 27.43 6.40 -2.79
CA ASN A 86 28.16 7.67 -2.75
C ASN A 86 28.94 7.85 -1.45
N VAL A 87 28.36 7.42 -0.31
CA VAL A 87 29.05 7.48 0.99
C VAL A 87 30.27 6.55 1.00
N GLU A 88 30.13 5.31 0.52
CA GLU A 88 31.26 4.37 0.47
C GLU A 88 32.34 4.79 -0.52
N HIS A 89 31.96 5.33 -1.68
CA HIS A 89 32.91 5.90 -2.63
C HIS A 89 33.70 7.07 -2.00
N ASN A 90 33.03 7.99 -1.32
CA ASN A 90 33.68 9.12 -0.66
C ASN A 90 34.64 8.68 0.47
N LYS A 91 34.25 7.68 1.28
CA LYS A 91 35.13 7.11 2.30
C LYS A 91 36.37 6.46 1.68
N GLY A 92 36.21 5.74 0.58
CA GLY A 92 37.32 5.08 -0.12
C GLY A 92 38.33 6.04 -0.77
N MET A 93 37.93 7.29 -1.03
CA MET A 93 38.83 8.32 -1.56
C MET A 93 39.77 8.94 -0.50
N TRP A 94 39.50 8.75 0.79
CA TRP A 94 40.26 9.36 1.89
C TRP A 94 40.74 8.30 2.90
N PRO A 95 41.89 7.64 2.65
CA PRO A 95 42.60 6.83 3.65
C PRO A 95 43.31 7.68 4.72
#